data_AF-A0A1H0C0D6-F1
#
_entry.id   AF-A0A1H0C0D6-F1
#
_cell.length_a   1.000
_cell.length_b   1.000
_cell.length_c   1.000
_cell.angle_alpha   90.00
_cell.angle_beta   90.00
_cell.angle_gamma   90.00
#
_symmetry.space_group_name_H-M   'P 1'
#
loop_
_entity.id
_entity.type
_entity.pdbx_description
1 polymer ?
#
loop_
_entity_poly.entity_id
_entity_poly.type
_entity_poly.pdbx_seq_one_letter_code
_entity_poly.pdbx_strand_id
1 'polypeptide(L)'
;MAAYLKREAIELLFGDEPDTLKRVLAVIESAAPAAQQARLTGPLQLQLTPTIQRNYVRRGVFERFRPEWAEKILPNLTAVFYVSVKDAEEVLSDAKKQRSKYDGPRGEAVAWGALIKCLARLIEDEKFHGCIEFPGEEKVEAARRAASAIFRVGERVTVWDGDGDEAGSATIVGPYGAYVVDMDDGPYVRNDKRVDCCHGYRARSSNGETFFYYPWQLSPIGESYGHLRLVKY
;
A
#
# COMPACT_ATOMS: atom_id res chain seq x y z
N MET A 1 4.01 -21.04 28.02
CA MET A 1 4.53 -19.67 28.16
C MET A 1 3.68 -18.64 27.41
N ALA A 2 3.42 -18.80 26.10
CA ALA A 2 2.56 -17.87 25.34
C ALA A 2 1.12 -17.74 25.89
N ALA A 3 0.50 -18.85 26.31
CA ALA A 3 -0.84 -18.85 26.92
C ALA A 3 -0.89 -18.11 28.28
N TYR A 4 0.21 -18.14 29.04
CA TYR A 4 0.33 -17.43 30.33
C TYR A 4 0.38 -15.92 30.13
N LEU A 5 1.20 -15.46 29.16
CA LEU A 5 1.29 -14.03 28.81
C LEU A 5 0.00 -13.48 28.21
N LYS A 6 -0.76 -14.30 27.45
CA LYS A 6 -2.11 -13.95 26.97
C LYS A 6 -3.06 -13.69 28.13
N ARG A 7 -3.08 -14.59 29.11
CA ARG A 7 -3.91 -14.47 30.31
C ARG A 7 -3.56 -13.24 31.13
N GLU A 8 -2.27 -12.99 31.38
CA GLU A 8 -1.80 -11.83 32.13
C GLU A 8 -2.14 -10.50 31.44
N ALA A 9 -2.01 -10.41 30.10
CA ALA A 9 -2.41 -9.23 29.34
C ALA A 9 -3.92 -8.96 29.44
N ILE A 10 -4.74 -10.00 29.43
CA ILE A 10 -6.21 -9.91 29.59
C ILE A 10 -6.56 -9.44 31.00
N GLU A 11 -5.96 -10.04 32.03
CA GLU A 11 -6.15 -9.63 33.43
C GLU A 11 -5.81 -8.14 33.64
N LEU A 12 -4.73 -7.66 33.01
CA LEU A 12 -4.28 -6.27 33.08
C LEU A 12 -5.15 -5.27 32.28
N LEU A 13 -5.97 -5.77 31.35
CA LEU A 13 -6.85 -4.97 30.50
C LEU A 13 -8.28 -4.91 31.00
N PHE A 14 -8.76 -5.97 31.65
CA PHE A 14 -10.17 -6.10 32.06
C PHE A 14 -10.39 -6.01 33.57
N GLY A 15 -9.34 -6.10 34.41
CA GLY A 15 -9.46 -5.93 35.87
C GLY A 15 -10.34 -7.00 36.55
N ASP A 16 -10.43 -6.93 37.88
CA ASP A 16 -11.01 -7.94 38.79
C ASP A 16 -12.52 -8.24 38.64
N GLU A 17 -13.12 -8.08 37.46
CA GLU A 17 -14.46 -8.60 37.17
C GLU A 17 -14.38 -10.10 36.85
N PRO A 18 -14.72 -11.00 37.80
CA PRO A 18 -14.48 -12.44 37.64
C PRO A 18 -15.29 -13.03 36.48
N ASP A 19 -16.44 -12.42 36.19
CA ASP A 19 -17.34 -12.82 35.13
C ASP A 19 -16.87 -12.35 33.74
N THR A 20 -16.21 -11.20 33.65
CA THR A 20 -15.63 -10.67 32.40
C THR A 20 -14.42 -11.52 32.00
N LEU A 21 -13.57 -11.88 32.96
CA LEU A 21 -12.43 -12.75 32.73
C LEU A 21 -12.85 -14.17 32.30
N LYS A 22 -13.86 -14.74 32.97
CA LYS A 22 -14.41 -16.07 32.59
C LYS A 22 -15.02 -16.06 31.20
N ARG A 23 -15.75 -15.01 30.82
CA ARG A 23 -16.33 -14.88 29.47
C ARG A 23 -15.26 -14.76 28.39
N VAL A 24 -14.23 -13.94 28.63
CA VAL A 24 -13.10 -13.77 27.71
C VAL A 24 -12.32 -15.09 27.54
N LEU A 25 -12.00 -15.79 28.65
CA LEU A 25 -11.34 -17.09 28.59
C LEU A 25 -12.18 -18.16 27.90
N ALA A 26 -13.49 -18.20 28.14
CA ALA A 26 -14.39 -19.12 27.46
C ALA A 26 -14.50 -18.84 25.94
N VAL A 27 -14.42 -17.57 25.52
CA VAL A 27 -14.35 -17.19 24.10
C VAL A 27 -13.03 -17.64 23.49
N ILE A 28 -11.91 -17.53 24.20
CA ILE A 28 -10.59 -18.01 23.75
C ILE A 28 -10.55 -19.54 23.61
N GLU A 29 -11.20 -20.26 24.51
CA GLU A 29 -11.25 -21.72 24.51
C GLU A 29 -12.27 -22.28 23.49
N SER A 30 -13.31 -21.52 23.13
CA SER A 30 -14.37 -21.92 22.18
C SER A 30 -14.21 -21.38 20.76
N ALA A 31 -13.36 -20.37 20.55
CA ALA A 31 -13.04 -19.85 19.23
C ALA A 31 -12.17 -20.84 18.45
N ALA A 32 -12.79 -21.57 17.52
CA ALA A 32 -12.08 -22.47 16.62
C ALA A 32 -10.91 -21.75 15.92
N PRO A 33 -9.64 -22.15 16.16
CA PRO A 33 -8.46 -21.40 15.71
C PRO A 33 -8.39 -21.22 14.18
N ALA A 34 -8.97 -22.15 13.42
CA ALA A 34 -8.86 -22.19 11.96
C ALA A 34 -9.70 -21.15 11.21
N ALA A 35 -10.87 -20.73 11.73
CA ALA A 35 -11.75 -19.78 11.03
C ALA A 35 -11.42 -18.30 11.32
N GLN A 36 -10.63 -18.02 12.36
CA GLN A 36 -10.31 -16.67 12.81
C GLN A 36 -8.87 -16.23 12.50
N GLN A 37 -7.91 -17.15 12.42
CA GLN A 37 -6.58 -16.86 11.85
C GLN A 37 -6.67 -16.39 10.39
N ALA A 38 -7.74 -16.75 9.67
CA ALA A 38 -8.02 -16.28 8.32
C ALA A 38 -8.29 -14.76 8.21
N ARG A 39 -8.52 -14.05 9.33
CA ARG A 39 -8.85 -12.60 9.33
C ARG A 39 -7.64 -11.67 9.41
N LEU A 40 -6.44 -12.22 9.65
CA LEU A 40 -5.21 -11.46 9.90
C LEU A 40 -4.03 -12.13 9.16
N THR A 41 -4.14 -12.23 7.84
CA THR A 41 -3.15 -12.85 6.95
C THR A 41 -2.51 -11.81 6.02
N GLY A 42 -2.21 -10.62 6.55
CA GLY A 42 -1.52 -9.60 5.77
C GLY A 42 -0.01 -9.58 6.01
N PRO A 43 0.76 -8.97 5.10
CA PRO A 43 2.24 -9.01 5.13
C PRO A 43 2.84 -8.20 6.28
N LEU A 44 2.08 -7.24 6.84
CA LEU A 44 2.59 -6.32 7.84
C LEU A 44 2.44 -6.86 9.26
N GLN A 45 3.52 -6.78 10.03
CA GLN A 45 3.49 -7.09 11.47
C GLN A 45 3.17 -5.83 12.29
N LEU A 46 1.95 -5.73 12.81
CA LEU A 46 1.51 -4.67 13.70
C LEU A 46 1.76 -5.03 15.17
N GLN A 47 2.41 -4.13 15.90
CA GLN A 47 2.65 -4.26 17.33
C GLN A 47 1.85 -3.22 18.11
N LEU A 48 0.97 -3.67 19.00
CA LEU A 48 0.14 -2.80 19.82
C LEU A 48 0.50 -2.96 21.29
N THR A 49 0.82 -1.84 21.94
CA THR A 49 1.07 -1.81 23.37
C THR A 49 -0.24 -1.95 24.15
N PRO A 50 -0.20 -2.40 25.42
CA PRO A 50 -1.38 -2.50 26.26
C PRO A 50 -2.17 -1.18 26.35
N THR A 51 -1.48 -0.04 26.37
CA THR A 51 -2.09 1.29 26.39
C THR A 51 -3.01 1.51 25.17
N ILE A 52 -2.52 1.17 23.98
CA ILE A 52 -3.28 1.33 22.74
C ILE A 52 -4.46 0.34 22.71
N GLN A 53 -4.22 -0.92 23.06
CA GLN A 53 -5.27 -1.94 23.07
C GLN A 53 -6.39 -1.59 24.06
N ARG A 54 -6.05 -1.10 25.26
CA ARG A 54 -7.03 -0.62 26.24
C ARG A 54 -7.88 0.51 25.66
N ASN A 55 -7.26 1.45 24.95
CA ASN A 55 -7.97 2.57 24.32
C ASN A 55 -8.93 2.07 23.23
N TYR A 56 -8.51 1.12 22.39
CA TYR A 56 -9.38 0.49 21.39
C TYR A 56 -10.58 -0.20 22.00
N VAL A 57 -10.37 -1.00 23.04
CA VAL A 57 -11.45 -1.66 23.79
C VAL A 57 -12.40 -0.62 24.39
N ARG A 58 -11.87 0.41 25.07
CA ARG A 58 -12.69 1.48 25.69
C ARG A 58 -13.56 2.23 24.66
N ARG A 59 -13.06 2.37 23.43
CA ARG A 59 -13.75 3.08 22.35
C ARG A 59 -14.62 2.17 21.49
N GLY A 60 -14.58 0.85 21.68
CA GLY A 60 -15.30 -0.11 20.83
C GLY A 60 -14.86 -0.09 19.36
N VAL A 61 -13.59 0.25 19.08
CA VAL A 61 -13.05 0.29 17.71
C VAL A 61 -12.03 -0.82 17.50
N PHE A 62 -11.87 -1.22 16.25
CA PHE A 62 -10.91 -2.24 15.83
C PHE A 62 -10.95 -3.49 16.70
N GLU A 63 -12.15 -4.10 16.84
CA GLU A 63 -12.31 -5.30 17.66
C GLU A 63 -11.24 -6.33 17.31
N ARG A 64 -10.94 -6.49 16.01
CA ARG A 64 -9.93 -7.41 15.46
C ARG A 64 -8.53 -7.31 16.11
N PHE A 65 -8.23 -6.27 16.88
CA PHE A 65 -6.97 -6.07 17.60
C PHE A 65 -7.04 -6.31 19.11
N ARG A 66 -8.02 -7.11 19.57
CA ARG A 66 -8.06 -7.58 20.96
C ARG A 66 -6.89 -8.53 21.25
N PRO A 67 -6.32 -8.52 22.47
CA PRO A 67 -5.15 -9.34 22.83
C PRO A 67 -5.35 -10.84 22.67
N GLU A 68 -6.56 -11.31 22.91
CA GLU A 68 -7.02 -12.68 22.67
C GLU A 68 -6.75 -13.14 21.23
N TRP A 69 -6.87 -12.23 20.27
CA TRP A 69 -6.70 -12.48 18.85
C TRP A 69 -5.30 -12.15 18.34
N ALA A 70 -4.38 -11.79 19.24
CA ALA A 70 -2.98 -11.59 18.89
C ALA A 70 -2.34 -12.93 18.51
N GLU A 71 -1.51 -12.90 17.47
CA GLU A 71 -0.70 -14.05 17.06
C GLU A 71 0.24 -14.47 18.21
N LYS A 72 0.92 -13.47 18.78
CA LYS A 72 1.74 -13.65 19.99
C LYS A 72 1.70 -12.40 20.85
N ILE A 73 2.04 -12.58 22.13
CA ILE A 73 2.26 -11.49 23.08
C ILE A 73 3.72 -11.54 23.53
N LEU A 74 4.41 -10.41 23.42
CA LEU A 74 5.80 -10.23 23.84
C LEU A 74 5.90 -10.07 25.37
N PRO A 75 7.09 -10.26 25.99
CA PRO A 75 7.24 -10.17 27.45
C PRO A 75 6.83 -8.82 28.07
N ASN A 76 6.83 -7.74 27.29
CA ASN A 76 6.34 -6.41 27.70
C ASN A 76 4.84 -6.22 27.48
N LEU A 77 4.09 -7.32 27.31
CA LEU A 77 2.65 -7.36 27.03
C LEU A 77 2.24 -6.70 25.71
N THR A 78 3.19 -6.47 24.79
CA THR A 78 2.86 -5.98 23.44
C THR A 78 2.26 -7.11 22.61
N ALA A 79 1.05 -6.90 22.11
CA ALA A 79 0.35 -7.83 21.25
C ALA A 79 0.79 -7.64 19.79
N VAL A 80 1.02 -8.76 19.10
CA VAL A 80 1.48 -8.80 17.72
C VAL A 80 0.38 -9.34 16.82
N PHE A 81 0.10 -8.64 15.73
CA PHE A 81 -0.91 -8.97 14.73
C PHE A 81 -0.30 -8.94 13.33
N TYR A 82 -0.80 -9.77 12.42
CA TYR A 82 -0.48 -9.71 10.99
C TYR A 82 -1.63 -9.06 10.24
N VAL A 83 -1.38 -7.94 9.57
CA VAL A 83 -2.45 -7.08 9.04
C VAL A 83 -2.21 -6.74 7.59
N SER A 84 -3.30 -6.50 6.85
CA SER A 84 -3.20 -5.98 5.48
C SER A 84 -2.68 -4.53 5.50
N VAL A 85 -2.15 -4.06 4.37
CA VAL A 85 -1.76 -2.64 4.21
C VAL A 85 -2.95 -1.72 4.49
N LYS A 86 -4.14 -2.08 3.99
CA LYS A 86 -5.38 -1.33 4.23
C LYS A 86 -5.71 -1.22 5.72
N ASP A 87 -5.62 -2.32 6.46
CA ASP A 87 -5.83 -2.31 7.91
C ASP A 87 -4.82 -1.40 8.62
N ALA A 88 -3.54 -1.48 8.22
CA ALA A 88 -2.49 -0.63 8.78
C ALA A 88 -2.74 0.86 8.50
N GLU A 89 -3.25 1.21 7.31
CA GLU A 89 -3.65 2.57 6.95
C GLU A 89 -4.85 3.08 7.75
N GLU A 90 -5.86 2.23 7.98
CA GLU A 90 -7.00 2.55 8.86
C GLU A 90 -6.53 2.87 10.28
N VAL A 91 -5.65 2.02 10.82
CA VAL A 91 -5.04 2.20 12.16
C VAL A 91 -4.19 3.46 12.21
N LEU A 92 -3.38 3.73 11.17
CA LEU A 92 -2.54 4.92 11.08
C LEU A 92 -3.40 6.20 11.06
N SER A 93 -4.51 6.19 10.32
CA SER A 93 -5.47 7.29 10.26
C SER A 93 -6.10 7.57 11.63
N ASP A 94 -6.55 6.53 12.34
CA ASP A 94 -7.07 6.70 13.70
C ASP A 94 -6.00 7.18 14.68
N ALA A 95 -4.79 6.61 14.62
CA ALA A 95 -3.68 6.98 15.49
C ALA A 95 -3.32 8.47 15.35
N LYS A 96 -3.28 9.00 14.12
CA LYS A 96 -3.08 10.43 13.85
C LYS A 96 -4.15 11.29 14.52
N LYS A 97 -5.42 10.88 14.46
CA LYS A 97 -6.56 11.57 15.10
C LYS A 97 -6.50 11.50 16.63
N GLN A 98 -6.04 10.40 17.20
CA GLN A 98 -5.94 10.28 18.66
C GLN A 98 -4.76 11.06 19.24
N ARG A 99 -3.62 11.11 18.53
CA ARG A 99 -2.45 11.88 18.98
C ARG A 99 -2.76 13.36 19.20
N SER A 100 -3.68 13.93 18.43
CA SER A 100 -4.12 15.32 18.57
C SER A 100 -5.08 15.58 19.74
N LYS A 101 -5.59 14.54 20.43
CA LYS A 101 -6.49 14.71 21.57
C LYS A 101 -5.69 14.89 22.86
N TYR A 102 -5.96 15.97 23.57
CA TYR A 102 -5.18 16.40 24.73
C TYR A 102 -5.60 15.71 26.05
N ASP A 103 -6.77 15.07 26.10
CA ASP A 103 -7.37 14.50 27.32
C ASP A 103 -7.02 13.01 27.60
N GLY A 104 -5.84 12.56 27.18
CA GLY A 104 -5.37 11.19 27.41
C GLY A 104 -4.63 10.99 28.74
N PRO A 105 -4.58 9.77 29.32
CA PRO A 105 -3.68 9.46 30.42
C PRO A 105 -2.21 9.75 30.07
N ARG A 106 -1.39 10.05 31.08
CA ARG A 106 0.05 10.29 30.87
C ARG A 106 0.69 9.14 30.10
N GLY A 107 1.44 9.48 29.03
CA GLY A 107 2.12 8.51 28.17
C GLY A 107 1.32 8.03 26.97
N GLU A 108 0.02 8.30 26.88
CA GLU A 108 -0.82 7.89 25.73
C GLU A 108 -0.38 8.59 24.43
N ALA A 109 -0.11 9.89 24.47
CA ALA A 109 0.38 10.63 23.30
C ALA A 109 1.73 10.09 22.76
N VAL A 110 2.59 9.61 23.66
CA VAL A 110 3.88 8.98 23.30
C VAL A 110 3.63 7.63 22.63
N ALA A 111 2.72 6.82 23.16
CA ALA A 111 2.34 5.55 22.58
C ALA A 111 1.74 5.71 21.17
N TRP A 112 0.84 6.69 20.96
CA TRP A 112 0.33 7.03 19.63
C TRP A 112 1.42 7.53 18.70
N GLY A 113 2.33 8.38 19.19
CA GLY A 113 3.46 8.88 18.42
C GLY A 113 4.39 7.76 17.93
N ALA A 114 4.68 6.78 18.79
CA ALA A 114 5.47 5.61 18.43
C ALA A 114 4.74 4.72 17.42
N LEU A 115 3.44 4.48 17.63
CA LEU A 115 2.62 3.69 16.70
C LEU A 115 2.55 4.33 15.31
N ILE A 116 2.36 5.65 15.22
CA ILE A 116 2.34 6.40 13.96
C ILE A 116 3.67 6.23 13.21
N LYS A 117 4.80 6.42 13.90
CA LYS A 117 6.13 6.28 13.29
C LYS A 117 6.37 4.86 12.78
N CYS A 118 5.99 3.87 13.57
CA CYS A 118 6.13 2.46 13.22
C CYS A 118 5.27 2.10 11.99
N LEU A 119 3.97 2.44 12.03
CA LEU A 119 3.03 2.16 10.95
C LEU A 119 3.40 2.87 9.64
N ALA A 120 3.77 4.16 9.71
CA ALA A 120 4.15 4.91 8.52
C ALA A 120 5.34 4.24 7.82
N ARG A 121 6.36 3.85 8.58
CA ARG A 121 7.52 3.14 8.07
C ARG A 121 7.16 1.76 7.51
N LEU A 122 6.36 0.97 8.24
CA LEU A 122 5.95 -0.37 7.77
C LEU A 122 5.17 -0.30 6.45
N ILE A 123 4.26 0.66 6.31
CA ILE A 123 3.50 0.87 5.08
C ILE A 123 4.42 1.32 3.95
N GLU A 124 5.37 2.19 4.23
CA GLU A 124 6.37 2.66 3.25
C GLU A 124 7.30 1.54 2.80
N ASP A 125 7.85 0.77 3.74
CA ASP A 125 8.72 -0.38 3.45
C ASP A 125 7.97 -1.42 2.59
N GLU A 126 6.68 -1.65 2.84
CA GLU A 126 5.85 -2.58 2.07
C GLU A 126 5.52 -2.06 0.67
N LYS A 127 5.33 -0.74 0.51
CA LYS A 127 5.13 -0.13 -0.82
C LYS A 127 6.29 -0.41 -1.77
N PHE A 128 7.52 -0.48 -1.24
CA PHE A 128 8.72 -0.73 -2.02
C PHE A 128 9.25 -2.16 -1.86
N HIS A 129 8.50 -3.05 -1.20
CA HIS A 129 8.92 -4.42 -0.98
C HIS A 129 9.09 -5.14 -2.32
N GLY A 130 10.21 -5.84 -2.49
CA GLY A 130 10.55 -6.54 -3.72
C GLY A 130 11.00 -5.64 -4.88
N CYS A 131 11.05 -4.32 -4.69
CA CYS A 131 11.59 -3.42 -5.71
C CYS A 131 13.12 -3.42 -5.70
N ILE A 132 13.69 -3.19 -6.87
CA ILE A 132 15.14 -3.12 -7.08
C ILE A 132 15.54 -1.65 -7.21
N GLU A 133 16.74 -1.30 -6.77
CA GLU A 133 17.27 0.04 -7.03
C GLU A 133 17.35 0.30 -8.54
N PHE A 134 16.91 1.48 -8.98
CA PHE A 134 16.90 1.83 -10.39
C PHE A 134 18.33 1.79 -10.98
N PRO A 135 18.59 0.99 -12.04
CA PRO A 135 19.94 0.72 -12.54
C PRO A 135 20.63 1.90 -13.25
N GLY A 136 19.96 3.05 -13.35
CA GLY A 136 20.46 4.25 -14.04
C GLY A 136 20.03 4.32 -15.50
N GLU A 137 19.84 5.54 -16.02
CA GLU A 137 19.34 5.80 -17.37
C GLU A 137 20.25 5.21 -18.45
N GLU A 138 21.57 5.23 -18.23
CA GLU A 138 22.56 4.67 -19.18
C GLU A 138 22.39 3.18 -19.47
N LYS A 139 21.99 2.37 -18.47
CA LYS A 139 21.73 0.94 -18.66
C LYS A 139 20.41 0.68 -19.39
N VAL A 140 19.42 1.55 -19.18
CA VAL A 140 18.15 1.56 -19.92
C VAL A 140 18.38 1.93 -21.38
N GLU A 141 19.26 2.92 -21.62
CA GLU A 141 19.70 3.28 -22.96
C GLU A 141 20.53 2.17 -23.63
N ALA A 142 21.37 1.43 -22.88
CA ALA A 142 22.14 0.32 -23.43
C ALA A 142 21.27 -0.89 -23.84
N ALA A 143 20.10 -1.06 -23.21
CA ALA A 143 19.12 -2.09 -23.57
C ALA A 143 18.29 -1.75 -24.83
N ARG A 144 18.55 -0.60 -25.48
CA ARG A 144 17.94 -0.17 -26.74
C ARG A 144 18.19 -1.21 -27.85
N ARG A 145 17.22 -2.08 -28.09
CA ARG A 145 17.06 -2.70 -29.42
C ARG A 145 16.13 -1.81 -30.23
N ALA A 146 16.51 -1.55 -31.48
CA ALA A 146 15.82 -0.68 -32.41
C ALA A 146 14.39 -1.18 -32.69
N ALA A 147 13.44 -0.77 -31.86
CA ALA A 147 12.03 -0.83 -32.23
C ALA A 147 11.74 0.37 -33.14
N SER A 148 10.99 0.10 -34.20
CA SER A 148 10.81 1.05 -35.31
C SER A 148 9.92 2.20 -34.87
N ALA A 149 10.43 3.43 -34.97
CA ALA A 149 9.63 4.62 -34.73
C ALA A 149 8.52 4.74 -35.77
N ILE A 150 7.27 4.78 -35.31
CA ILE A 150 6.05 4.99 -36.11
C ILE A 150 5.84 6.49 -36.37
N PHE A 151 5.89 7.32 -35.31
CA PHE A 151 5.68 8.77 -35.38
C PHE A 151 6.98 9.57 -35.27
N ARG A 152 7.01 10.74 -35.90
CA ARG A 152 8.13 11.70 -35.87
C ARG A 152 7.95 12.76 -34.79
N VAL A 153 9.05 13.32 -34.30
CA VAL A 153 9.00 14.49 -33.41
C VAL A 153 8.38 15.67 -34.16
N GLY A 154 7.42 16.35 -33.53
CA GLY A 154 6.61 17.43 -34.10
C GLY A 154 5.32 16.94 -34.76
N GLU A 155 5.14 15.63 -34.92
CA GLU A 155 3.91 15.06 -35.50
C GLU A 155 2.76 15.13 -34.51
N ARG A 156 1.56 15.45 -35.02
CA ARG A 156 0.34 15.49 -34.22
C ARG A 156 -0.39 14.15 -34.34
N VAL A 157 -0.81 13.59 -33.21
CA VAL A 157 -1.43 12.27 -33.08
C VAL A 157 -2.73 12.37 -32.29
N THR A 158 -3.66 11.45 -32.56
CA THR A 158 -4.82 11.19 -31.70
C THR A 158 -4.39 10.24 -30.58
N VAL A 159 -4.80 10.56 -29.36
CA VAL A 159 -4.56 9.80 -28.13
C VAL A 159 -5.82 9.04 -27.78
N TRP A 160 -5.68 7.75 -27.55
CA TRP A 160 -6.72 6.85 -27.08
C TRP A 160 -6.46 6.47 -25.63
N ASP A 161 -7.51 6.34 -24.84
CA ASP A 161 -7.40 5.79 -23.50
C ASP A 161 -7.30 4.24 -23.52
N GLY A 162 -7.19 3.65 -22.33
CA GLY A 162 -7.10 2.20 -22.17
C GLY A 162 -8.37 1.45 -22.54
N ASP A 163 -9.50 2.14 -22.65
CA ASP A 163 -10.82 1.60 -22.97
C ASP A 163 -11.14 1.73 -24.48
N GLY A 164 -10.31 2.45 -25.22
CA GLY A 164 -10.41 2.65 -26.67
C GLY A 164 -11.22 3.89 -27.06
N ASP A 165 -11.53 4.77 -26.10
CA ASP A 165 -12.18 6.06 -26.36
C ASP A 165 -11.13 7.13 -26.69
N GLU A 166 -11.52 8.12 -27.51
CA GLU A 166 -10.63 9.23 -27.88
C GLU A 166 -10.45 10.17 -26.68
N ALA A 167 -9.24 10.16 -26.11
CA ALA A 167 -8.86 11.04 -25.00
C ALA A 167 -8.46 12.45 -25.50
N GLY A 168 -8.11 12.59 -26.79
CA GLY A 168 -7.85 13.86 -27.44
C GLY A 168 -6.70 13.81 -28.44
N SER A 169 -5.96 14.91 -28.57
CA SER A 169 -4.78 14.98 -29.45
C SER A 169 -3.54 15.48 -28.72
N ALA A 170 -2.38 15.00 -29.16
CA ALA A 170 -1.07 15.39 -28.63
C ALA A 170 -0.07 15.60 -29.77
N THR A 171 1.02 16.30 -29.48
CA THR A 171 2.15 16.47 -30.40
C THR A 171 3.36 15.72 -29.86
N ILE A 172 3.98 14.86 -30.66
CA ILE A 172 5.19 14.14 -30.27
C ILE A 172 6.32 15.14 -30.01
N VAL A 173 6.90 15.11 -28.81
CA VAL A 173 8.01 16.01 -28.42
C VAL A 173 9.33 15.28 -28.21
N GLY A 174 9.31 13.96 -28.06
CA GLY A 174 10.50 13.14 -27.93
C GLY A 174 10.51 11.97 -28.92
N PRO A 175 11.69 11.48 -29.33
CA PRO A 175 11.79 10.33 -30.22
C PRO A 175 11.20 9.09 -29.53
N TYR A 176 10.82 8.10 -30.33
CA TYR A 176 10.48 6.79 -29.79
C TYR A 176 11.68 6.20 -29.05
N GLY A 177 11.46 5.72 -27.83
CA GLY A 177 12.55 5.15 -27.04
C GLY A 177 12.09 4.63 -25.70
N ALA A 178 13.04 4.09 -24.94
CA ALA A 178 12.84 3.72 -23.55
C ALA A 178 12.84 4.97 -22.67
N TYR A 179 11.82 5.10 -21.82
CA TYR A 179 11.65 6.18 -20.86
C TYR A 179 11.42 5.59 -19.47
N VAL A 180 11.89 6.31 -18.45
CA VAL A 180 11.56 6.01 -17.06
C VAL A 180 10.17 6.59 -16.78
N VAL A 181 9.23 5.75 -16.38
CA VAL A 181 7.83 6.12 -16.14
C VAL A 181 7.48 5.80 -14.70
N ASP A 182 6.91 6.77 -13.99
CA ASP A 182 6.33 6.58 -12.65
C ASP A 182 5.15 5.61 -12.75
N MET A 183 5.18 4.50 -12.01
CA MET A 183 4.12 3.49 -12.01
C MET A 183 3.95 2.88 -10.63
N ASP A 184 2.70 2.61 -10.23
CA ASP A 184 2.37 2.07 -8.91
C ASP A 184 2.92 0.64 -8.69
N ASP A 185 3.11 -0.12 -9.77
CA ASP A 185 3.60 -1.50 -9.78
C ASP A 185 4.99 -1.66 -10.42
N GLY A 186 5.70 -0.55 -10.67
CA GLY A 186 7.03 -0.56 -11.28
C GLY A 186 8.04 -1.41 -10.49
N PRO A 187 8.92 -2.19 -11.16
CA PRO A 187 9.88 -3.07 -10.49
C PRO A 187 11.06 -2.31 -9.85
N TYR A 188 11.25 -1.04 -10.19
CA TYR A 188 12.38 -0.23 -9.70
C TYR A 188 11.92 0.89 -8.77
N VAL A 189 12.83 1.40 -7.93
CA VAL A 189 12.61 2.61 -7.11
C VAL A 189 13.58 3.71 -7.50
N ARG A 190 13.04 4.93 -7.70
CA ARG A 190 13.77 6.17 -7.95
C ARG A 190 13.08 7.33 -7.24
N ASN A 191 13.79 8.09 -6.40
CA ASN A 191 13.27 9.25 -5.67
C ASN A 191 11.94 8.98 -4.93
N ASP A 192 11.88 7.91 -4.13
CA ASP A 192 10.68 7.48 -3.38
C ASP A 192 9.44 7.20 -4.25
N LYS A 193 9.66 6.87 -5.52
CA LYS A 193 8.62 6.44 -6.44
C LYS A 193 9.00 5.12 -7.09
N ARG A 194 7.99 4.28 -7.32
CA ARG A 194 8.14 3.11 -8.16
C ARG A 194 8.14 3.56 -9.62
N VAL A 195 9.07 3.00 -10.38
CA VAL A 195 9.26 3.32 -11.78
C VAL A 195 9.49 2.05 -12.58
N ASP A 196 9.18 2.12 -13.87
CA ASP A 196 9.60 1.12 -14.85
C ASP A 196 10.22 1.80 -16.09
N CYS A 197 10.84 0.99 -16.93
CA CYS A 197 11.43 1.38 -18.19
C CYS A 197 10.55 0.94 -19.35
N CYS A 198 9.73 1.86 -19.86
CA CYS A 198 8.76 1.55 -20.91
C CYS A 198 9.19 2.16 -22.24
N HIS A 199 8.89 1.45 -23.32
CA HIS A 199 9.12 1.94 -24.67
C HIS A 199 7.88 2.68 -25.19
N GLY A 200 8.06 3.90 -25.66
CA GLY A 200 6.96 4.73 -26.10
C GLY A 200 7.41 6.11 -26.58
N TYR A 201 6.48 7.05 -26.52
CA TYR A 201 6.67 8.43 -26.93
C TYR A 201 6.47 9.37 -25.76
N ARG A 202 7.17 10.50 -25.78
CA ARG A 202 6.78 11.67 -25.02
C ARG A 202 5.98 12.58 -25.94
N ALA A 203 4.74 12.90 -25.56
CA ALA A 203 3.89 13.79 -26.33
C ALA A 203 3.30 14.88 -25.43
N ARG A 204 3.16 16.07 -25.99
CA ARG A 204 2.55 17.22 -25.33
C ARG A 204 1.06 17.27 -25.65
N SER A 205 0.21 17.19 -24.64
CA SER A 205 -1.24 17.34 -24.76
C SER A 205 -1.63 18.78 -25.08
N SER A 206 -2.89 18.98 -25.45
CA SER A 206 -3.47 20.30 -25.77
C SER A 206 -3.40 21.32 -24.61
N ASN A 207 -3.36 20.86 -23.36
CA ASN A 207 -3.18 21.70 -22.17
C ASN A 207 -1.72 22.11 -21.91
N GLY A 208 -0.77 21.66 -22.73
CA GLY A 208 0.66 21.99 -22.62
C GLY A 208 1.49 21.06 -21.73
N GLU A 209 0.86 20.11 -21.04
CA GLU A 209 1.54 19.10 -20.25
C GLU A 209 2.18 18.02 -21.15
N THR A 210 3.24 17.38 -20.67
CA THR A 210 3.96 16.34 -21.41
C THR A 210 3.81 15.01 -20.70
N PHE A 211 3.28 14.02 -21.41
CA PHE A 211 3.04 12.67 -20.89
C PHE A 211 3.80 11.64 -21.70
N PHE A 212 4.03 10.48 -21.07
CA PHE A 212 4.45 9.27 -21.76
C PHE A 212 3.22 8.57 -22.33
N TYR A 213 3.32 8.11 -23.58
CA TYR A 213 2.29 7.31 -24.24
C TYR A 213 2.92 6.07 -24.84
N TYR A 214 2.25 4.93 -24.65
CA TYR A 214 2.58 3.71 -25.36
C TYR A 214 2.19 3.83 -26.83
N PRO A 215 2.86 3.11 -27.75
CA PRO A 215 2.52 3.17 -29.18
C PRO A 215 1.07 2.78 -29.49
N TRP A 216 0.50 1.83 -28.74
CA TRP A 216 -0.88 1.38 -28.93
C TRP A 216 -1.93 2.42 -28.53
N GLN A 217 -1.54 3.45 -27.78
CA GLN A 217 -2.43 4.57 -27.40
C GLN A 217 -2.45 5.67 -28.45
N LEU A 218 -1.63 5.60 -29.49
CA LEU A 218 -1.43 6.67 -30.46
C LEU A 218 -1.84 6.23 -31.85
N SER A 219 -2.47 7.15 -32.58
CA SER A 219 -2.79 6.97 -34.00
C SER A 219 -2.58 8.28 -34.77
N PRO A 220 -2.40 8.22 -36.09
CA PRO A 220 -2.46 9.41 -36.94
C PRO A 220 -3.79 10.15 -36.73
N ILE A 221 -3.76 11.49 -36.82
CA ILE A 221 -4.97 12.30 -36.72
C ILE A 221 -5.99 11.87 -37.79
N GLY A 222 -7.22 11.55 -37.36
CA GLY A 222 -8.32 11.19 -38.25
C GLY A 222 -8.43 9.69 -38.57
N GLU A 223 -7.54 8.86 -38.04
CA GLU A 223 -7.71 7.41 -38.06
C GLU A 223 -8.47 6.94 -36.80
N SER A 224 -9.38 5.97 -36.95
CA SER A 224 -10.10 5.39 -35.83
C SER A 224 -9.37 4.15 -35.28
N TYR A 225 -9.68 3.77 -34.04
CA TYR A 225 -9.12 2.61 -33.31
C TYR A 225 -9.26 1.25 -34.05
N GLY A 226 -9.97 1.20 -35.18
CA GLY A 226 -10.33 -0.02 -35.93
C GLY A 226 -9.18 -0.81 -36.57
N HIS A 227 -7.92 -0.35 -36.49
CA HIS A 227 -6.78 -1.04 -37.10
C HIS A 227 -6.00 -1.95 -36.14
N LEU A 228 -6.23 -1.88 -34.82
CA LEU A 228 -5.67 -2.83 -33.86
C LEU A 228 -6.61 -4.04 -33.73
N ARG A 229 -6.53 -4.95 -34.71
CA ARG A 229 -7.17 -6.27 -34.56
C ARG A 229 -6.51 -6.98 -33.38
N LEU A 230 -7.29 -7.27 -32.34
CA LEU A 230 -6.88 -8.13 -31.24
C LEU A 230 -6.63 -9.54 -31.82
N VAL A 231 -5.36 -9.87 -32.05
CA VAL A 231 -4.95 -11.23 -32.42
C VAL A 231 -5.00 -12.04 -31.13
N LYS A 232 -6.10 -12.78 -30.93
CA LYS A 232 -6.20 -13.76 -29.85
C LYS A 232 -5.19 -14.89 -30.12
N TYR A 233 -4.29 -15.12 -29.17
CA TYR A 233 -3.59 -16.41 -29.00
C TYR A 233 -4.24 -17.17 -27.86
#